data_AF-A0AAU9VBD3-F1
#
_entry.id   AF-A0AAU9VBD3-F1
#
_cell.length_a   1.000
_cell.length_b   1.000
_cell.length_c   1.000
_cell.angle_alpha   90.00
_cell.angle_beta   90.00
_cell.angle_gamma   90.00
#
_symmetry.space_group_name_H-M   'P 1'
#
loop_
_entity.id
_entity.type
_entity.pdbx_description
1 polymer ?
#
loop_
_entity_poly.entity_id
_entity_poly.type
_entity_poly.pdbx_seq_one_letter_code
_entity_poly.pdbx_strand_id
1 'polypeptide(L)'
;MFYSLVPEVSVTYRRGLPVITVPLPSRRERCRFTLRPVSQTVGDLLEQVKAEDRGVERAVALAADERVRIASSDTVESLLENDFRLLINDIEYYVKSPTQVCTLVI
;
A
#
# COMPACT_ATOMS: atom_id res chain seq x y z
N MET A 1 1.38 22.53 -15.19
CA MET A 1 0.61 21.43 -14.58
C MET A 1 1.26 21.09 -13.25
N PHE A 2 0.57 21.36 -12.14
CA PHE A 2 1.09 21.18 -10.79
C PHE A 2 1.15 19.68 -10.45
N TYR A 3 2.33 19.05 -10.59
CA TYR A 3 2.54 17.71 -10.00
C TYR A 3 2.68 17.90 -8.48
N SER A 4 1.74 17.31 -7.77
CA SER A 4 1.42 17.57 -6.38
C SER A 4 2.58 17.31 -5.42
N LEU A 5 2.67 18.13 -4.37
CA LEU A 5 3.55 18.01 -3.19
C LEU A 5 3.22 16.79 -2.29
N VAL A 6 2.45 15.82 -2.79
CA VAL A 6 2.07 14.65 -1.99
C VAL A 6 3.29 13.74 -1.89
N PRO A 7 3.80 13.46 -0.68
CA PRO A 7 4.92 12.56 -0.52
C PRO A 7 4.57 11.20 -1.13
N GLU A 8 5.44 10.72 -2.03
CA GLU A 8 5.23 9.51 -2.83
C GLU A 8 4.92 8.30 -1.92
N VAL A 9 4.22 7.26 -2.38
CA VAL A 9 4.22 5.95 -1.73
C VAL A 9 4.88 4.96 -2.68
N SER A 10 5.73 4.07 -2.15
CA SER A 10 6.48 3.13 -2.98
C SER A 10 6.40 1.70 -2.46
N VAL A 11 6.49 0.75 -3.39
CA VAL A 11 6.57 -0.68 -3.12
C VAL A 11 7.92 -1.19 -3.62
N THR A 12 8.67 -1.85 -2.75
CA THR A 12 9.97 -2.44 -3.11
C THR A 12 10.05 -3.87 -2.58
N TYR A 13 10.73 -4.77 -3.27
CA TYR A 13 11.00 -6.11 -2.74
C TYR A 13 12.35 -6.15 -2.01
N ARG A 14 12.34 -6.68 -0.78
CA ARG A 14 13.53 -6.94 0.03
C ARG A 14 13.47 -8.37 0.53
N ARG A 15 14.46 -9.20 0.15
CA ARG A 15 14.53 -10.63 0.52
C ARG A 15 13.26 -11.40 0.16
N GLY A 16 12.68 -11.13 -1.01
CA GLY A 16 11.46 -11.78 -1.48
C GLY A 16 10.15 -11.27 -0.87
N LEU A 17 10.19 -10.29 0.05
CA LEU A 17 8.99 -9.73 0.65
C LEU A 17 8.72 -8.31 0.14
N PRO A 18 7.46 -7.95 -0.17
CA PRO A 18 7.08 -6.59 -0.48
C PRO A 18 7.20 -5.70 0.75
N VAL A 19 7.78 -4.51 0.54
CA VAL A 19 7.95 -3.47 1.53
C VAL A 19 7.28 -2.21 1.00
N ILE A 20 6.15 -1.85 1.61
CA ILE A 20 5.41 -0.63 1.29
C ILE A 20 5.93 0.50 2.17
N THR A 21 6.35 1.60 1.57
CA THR A 21 6.91 2.78 2.26
C THR A 21 5.95 3.95 2.17
N VAL A 22 5.39 4.35 3.31
CA VAL A 22 4.27 5.30 3.40
C VAL A 22 4.62 6.48 4.33
N PRO A 23 4.36 7.73 3.94
CA PRO A 23 4.38 8.87 4.86
C PRO A 23 3.12 8.82 5.76
N LEU A 24 3.29 8.87 7.08
CA LEU A 24 2.16 8.86 8.02
C LEU A 24 1.93 10.25 8.65
N PRO A 25 0.69 10.61 9.00
CA PRO A 25 0.32 11.99 9.38
C PRO A 25 1.11 12.57 10.57
N SER A 26 1.37 11.76 11.60
CA SER A 26 2.05 12.19 12.83
C SER A 26 3.54 11.88 12.81
N ARG A 27 4.05 11.27 11.75
CA ARG A 27 5.45 10.89 11.62
C ARG A 27 6.18 11.91 10.74
N ARG A 28 7.38 12.31 11.16
CA ARG A 28 8.27 13.19 10.37
C ARG A 28 9.07 12.43 9.31
N GLU A 29 8.92 11.12 9.28
CA GLU A 29 9.64 10.19 8.41
C GLU A 29 8.66 9.21 7.77
N ARG A 30 9.17 8.43 6.80
CA ARG A 30 8.38 7.44 6.08
C ARG A 30 8.47 6.10 6.81
N CYS A 31 7.33 5.47 7.04
CA CYS A 31 7.23 4.17 7.69
C CYS A 31 7.27 3.04 6.65
N ARG A 32 7.86 1.91 7.03
CA ARG A 32 8.03 0.76 6.14
C ARG A 32 7.27 -0.44 6.69
N PHE A 33 6.39 -1.00 5.86
CA PHE A 33 5.59 -2.17 6.19
C PHE A 33 6.06 -3.34 5.34
N THR A 34 6.69 -4.32 5.96
CA THR A 34 7.11 -5.56 5.28
C THR A 34 5.99 -6.57 5.41
N LEU A 35 5.46 -7.03 4.28
CA LEU A 35 4.29 -7.89 4.24
C LEU A 35 4.65 -9.28 3.70
N ARG A 36 3.87 -10.29 4.08
CA ARG A 36 3.93 -11.65 3.52
C ARG A 36 2.80 -11.81 2.48
N PRO A 37 3.10 -11.89 1.17
CA PRO A 37 2.09 -11.84 0.11
C PRO A 37 0.93 -12.83 0.29
N VAL A 38 1.26 -14.08 0.66
CA VAL A 38 0.31 -15.20 0.73
C VAL A 38 -0.44 -15.27 2.07
N SER A 39 0.19 -14.85 3.17
CA SER A 39 -0.37 -15.06 4.54
C SER A 39 -0.89 -13.80 5.21
N GLN A 40 -0.70 -12.65 4.57
CA GLN A 40 -1.24 -11.38 5.04
C GLN A 40 -2.18 -10.80 4.00
N THR A 41 -3.10 -10.00 4.50
CA THR A 41 -4.21 -9.40 3.78
C THR A 41 -4.08 -7.89 3.71
N VAL A 42 -4.94 -7.26 2.91
CA VAL A 42 -5.14 -5.81 2.91
C VAL A 42 -5.48 -5.33 4.33
N GLY A 43 -6.32 -6.07 5.06
CA GLY A 43 -6.66 -5.77 6.45
C GLY A 43 -5.43 -5.66 7.35
N ASP A 44 -4.52 -6.63 7.27
CA ASP A 44 -3.28 -6.65 8.06
C ASP A 44 -2.40 -5.42 7.78
N LEU A 45 -2.30 -5.00 6.51
CA LEU A 45 -1.57 -3.77 6.15
C LEU A 45 -2.24 -2.54 6.78
N LEU A 46 -3.55 -2.40 6.64
CA LEU A 46 -4.28 -1.24 7.17
C LEU A 46 -4.23 -1.17 8.70
N GLU A 47 -4.26 -2.32 9.37
CA GLU A 47 -4.10 -2.41 10.82
C GLU A 47 -2.68 -2.05 11.25
N GLN A 48 -1.65 -2.51 10.56
CA GLN A 48 -0.27 -2.08 10.83
C GLN A 48 -0.09 -0.58 10.67
N VAL A 49 -0.67 0.02 9.62
CA VAL A 49 -0.63 1.48 9.40
C VAL A 49 -1.28 2.23 10.57
N LYS A 50 -2.46 1.79 11.01
CA LYS A 50 -3.15 2.39 12.17
C LYS A 50 -2.41 2.18 13.49
N ALA A 51 -1.80 1.02 13.69
CA ALA A 51 -1.04 0.72 14.90
C ALA A 51 0.25 1.54 14.99
N GLU A 52 0.90 1.81 13.86
CA GLU A 52 2.13 2.60 13.79
C GLU A 52 1.89 4.09 14.06
N ASP A 53 0.74 4.65 13.67
CA ASP A 53 0.45 6.07 13.85
C ASP A 53 -0.96 6.32 14.39
N ARG A 54 -1.04 6.80 15.64
CA ARG A 54 -2.30 7.13 16.33
C ARG A 54 -3.09 8.26 15.68
N GLY A 55 -2.45 9.08 14.83
CA GLY A 55 -3.13 10.10 14.03
C GLY A 55 -3.82 9.54 12.79
N VAL A 56 -3.68 8.24 12.50
CA VAL A 56 -4.45 7.57 11.45
C VAL A 56 -5.80 7.14 12.01
N GLU A 57 -6.83 7.92 11.69
CA GLU A 57 -8.22 7.63 12.04
C GLU A 57 -8.86 6.68 11.00
N ARG A 58 -8.52 6.88 9.73
CA ARG A 58 -9.04 6.11 8.59
C ARG A 58 -7.91 5.61 7.71
N ALA A 59 -7.95 4.33 7.35
CA ALA A 59 -7.08 3.74 6.34
C ALA A 59 -7.89 2.80 5.46
N VAL A 60 -7.81 2.95 4.13
CA VAL A 60 -8.56 2.16 3.14
C VAL A 60 -7.71 1.93 1.90
N ALA A 61 -7.78 0.74 1.30
CA ALA A 61 -7.25 0.48 -0.03
C ALA A 61 -8.38 0.55 -1.07
N LEU A 62 -8.11 1.22 -2.19
CA LEU A 62 -9.05 1.39 -3.30
C LEU A 62 -8.40 0.94 -4.62
N ALA A 63 -9.20 0.41 -5.55
CA ALA A 63 -8.75 0.15 -6.91
C ALA A 63 -8.27 1.45 -7.58
N ALA A 64 -7.20 1.37 -8.39
CA ALA A 64 -6.57 2.56 -8.98
C ALA A 64 -7.48 3.35 -9.94
N ASP A 65 -8.37 2.64 -10.63
CA ASP A 65 -9.27 3.13 -11.68
C ASP A 65 -10.56 3.75 -11.11
N GLU A 66 -11.46 2.90 -10.62
CA GLU A 66 -12.83 3.26 -10.21
C GLU A 66 -12.90 3.69 -8.74
N ARG A 67 -11.78 3.62 -8.00
CA ARG A 67 -11.70 3.96 -6.56
C ARG A 67 -12.67 3.12 -5.71
N VAL A 68 -13.01 1.92 -6.18
CA VAL A 68 -13.81 0.95 -5.45
C VAL A 68 -12.99 0.36 -4.31
N ARG A 69 -13.60 0.11 -3.16
CA ARG A 69 -12.91 -0.44 -1.98
C ARG A 69 -12.44 -1.86 -2.27
N ILE A 70 -11.16 -2.12 -2.03
CA ILE A 70 -10.58 -3.46 -2.04
C ILE A 70 -10.93 -4.13 -0.72
N ALA A 71 -11.28 -5.42 -0.75
CA ALA A 71 -11.75 -6.12 0.44
C ALA A 71 -10.60 -6.32 1.43
N SER A 72 -10.89 -6.21 2.73
CA SER A 72 -9.88 -6.42 3.76
C SER A 72 -9.34 -7.85 3.80
N SER A 73 -10.10 -8.82 3.27
CA SER A 73 -9.72 -10.23 3.17
C SER A 73 -8.81 -10.54 1.99
N ASP A 74 -8.67 -9.63 1.02
CA ASP A 74 -7.83 -9.87 -0.15
C ASP A 74 -6.38 -10.00 0.30
N THR A 75 -5.65 -10.93 -0.32
CA THR A 75 -4.24 -11.15 0.00
C THR A 75 -3.39 -9.98 -0.46
N VAL A 76 -2.25 -9.77 0.19
CA VAL A 76 -1.26 -8.79 -0.27
C VAL A 76 -0.74 -9.15 -1.66
N GLU A 77 -0.67 -10.43 -2.00
CA GLU A 77 -0.36 -10.88 -3.36
C GLU A 77 -1.34 -10.32 -4.38
N SER A 78 -2.66 -10.50 -4.18
CA SER A 78 -3.68 -10.00 -5.10
C SER A 78 -3.74 -8.47 -5.13
N LEU A 79 -3.55 -7.80 -3.98
CA LEU A 79 -3.42 -6.33 -3.94
C LEU A 79 -2.32 -5.81 -4.87
N LEU A 80 -1.20 -6.53 -4.98
CA LEU A 80 -0.03 -6.13 -5.75
C LEU A 80 -0.04 -6.61 -7.21
N GLU A 81 -1.12 -7.25 -7.66
CA GLU A 81 -1.33 -7.57 -9.10
C GLU A 81 -1.59 -6.32 -9.92
N ASN A 82 -2.23 -5.32 -9.32
CA ASN A 82 -2.60 -4.07 -9.97
C ASN A 82 -2.13 -2.88 -9.14
N ASP A 83 -1.99 -1.73 -9.78
CA ASP A 83 -1.85 -0.47 -9.05
C ASP A 83 -3.10 -0.25 -8.18
N PHE A 84 -2.92 0.42 -7.05
CA PHE A 84 -4.01 0.73 -6.14
C PHE A 84 -3.83 2.12 -5.53
N ARG A 85 -4.82 2.57 -4.77
CA ARG A 85 -4.77 3.81 -4.00
C ARG A 85 -4.87 3.49 -2.51
N LEU A 86 -3.96 4.07 -1.72
CA LEU A 86 -4.01 4.01 -0.28
C LEU A 86 -4.56 5.34 0.25
N LEU A 87 -5.76 5.31 0.83
CA LEU A 87 -6.36 6.46 1.47
C LEU A 87 -6.05 6.42 2.97
N ILE A 88 -5.33 7.43 3.47
CA ILE A 88 -5.03 7.62 4.89
C ILE A 88 -5.63 8.96 5.30
N ASN A 89 -6.60 8.92 6.23
CA ASN A 89 -7.47 10.04 6.56
C ASN A 89 -8.07 10.62 5.28
N ASP A 90 -7.70 11.85 4.90
CA ASP A 90 -8.17 12.55 3.71
C ASP A 90 -7.10 12.67 2.62
N ILE A 91 -5.97 11.98 2.78
CA ILE A 91 -4.87 11.97 1.80
C ILE A 91 -4.88 10.64 1.06
N GLU A 92 -4.92 10.73 -0.26
CA GLU A 92 -4.88 9.59 -1.14
C GLU A 92 -3.52 9.48 -1.82
N TYR A 93 -2.91 8.31 -1.69
CA TYR A 93 -1.64 7.99 -2.32
C TYR A 93 -1.88 7.01 -3.47
N TYR A 94 -1.47 7.37 -4.68
CA TYR A 94 -1.38 6.41 -5.77
C TYR A 94 -0.18 5.51 -5.53
N VAL A 95 -0.40 4.20 -5.49
CA VAL A 95 0.63 3.20 -5.26
C VAL A 95 0.84 2.43 -6.55
N LYS A 96 2.01 2.61 -7.15
CA LYS A 96 2.42 1.82 -8.30
C LYS A 96 2.88 0.44 -7.82
N SER A 97 2.16 -0.59 -8.20
CA SER A 97 2.55 -1.96 -7.92
C SER A 97 3.74 -2.34 -8.82
N PRO A 98 4.71 -3.08 -8.27
CA PRO A 98 5.85 -3.53 -9.06
C PRO A 98 5.32 -4.49 -10.13
N THR A 99 5.71 -4.28 -11.39
CA THR A 99 5.35 -5.19 -12.48
C THR A 99 5.75 -6.60 -12.06
N GLN A 100 4.77 -7.50 -11.94
CA GLN A 100 5.06 -8.92 -11.85
C GLN A 100 5.75 -9.26 -13.16
N VAL A 101 7.08 -9.34 -13.16
CA VAL A 101 7.78 -10.00 -14.24
C VAL A 101 7.38 -11.46 -14.07
N CYS A 102 6.30 -11.87 -14.74
CA CYS A 102 5.99 -13.26 -15.00
C CYS A 102 7.28 -13.87 -15.53
N THR A 103 8.04 -14.51 -14.66
CA THR A 103 9.09 -15.41 -15.10
C THR A 103 8.34 -16.65 -15.55
N LEU A 104 7.77 -16.57 -16.76
CA LEU A 104 7.41 -17.74 -17.54
C LEU A 104 8.74 -18.46 -17.81
N VAL A 105 9.16 -19.30 -16.86
CA VAL A 105 10.01 -20.43 -17.18
C VAL A 105 9.05 -21.55 -17.52
N ILE A 106 8.67 -21.61 -18.80
CA ILE A 106 8.23 -22.83 -19.46
C ILE A 106 9.37 -23.27 -20.37
#